data_AF-A0A957FC24-F1
#
_entry.id   AF-A0A957FC24-F1
#
_cell.length_a   1.000
_cell.length_b   1.000
_cell.length_c   1.000
_cell.angle_alpha   90.00
_cell.angle_beta   90.00
_cell.angle_gamma   90.00
#
_symmetry.space_group_name_H-M   'P 1'
#
loop_
_entity.id
_entity.type
_entity.pdbx_description
1 polymer ?
#
loop_
_entity_poly.entity_id
_entity_poly.type
_entity_poly.pdbx_seq_one_letter_code
_entity_poly.pdbx_strand_id
1 'polypeptide(L)'
;LGSWTVRTVSGTNVPDAPSGFRAYSQEAALRLTILTRFSYTLETIIQAGKLGLTLHSVPIITNETKRPSRLQRNMWHFIKAQGGTIVRLYAFYEPLRTFTYLALPFLLVGLGTWLRFLLIYLSEGGYTGLLQSLTIGTGLFIVGVLILMLGVLADIINKHRQLTQETLYRLKKLELQQKNANRES
;
A
#
# COMPACT_ATOMS: atom_id res chain seq x y z
N LEU A 1 -6.58 10.85 -10.51
CA LEU A 1 -6.75 9.70 -9.60
C LEU A 1 -5.41 9.09 -9.19
N GLY A 2 -4.60 8.54 -10.09
CA GLY A 2 -3.27 7.98 -9.73
C GLY A 2 -2.35 8.95 -8.98
N SER A 3 -2.18 10.19 -9.47
CA SER A 3 -1.37 11.23 -8.78
C SER A 3 -1.96 11.62 -7.41
N TRP A 4 -3.28 11.57 -7.23
CA TRP A 4 -3.90 11.83 -5.91
C TRP A 4 -3.62 10.70 -4.92
N THR A 5 -3.82 9.44 -5.33
CA THR A 5 -3.50 8.27 -4.50
C THR A 5 -2.03 8.24 -4.11
N VAL A 6 -1.12 8.57 -5.05
CA VAL A 6 0.31 8.67 -4.76
C VAL A 6 0.56 9.74 -3.71
N ARG A 7 0.03 10.95 -3.87
CA ARG A 7 0.19 12.04 -2.88
C ARG A 7 -0.33 11.66 -1.49
N THR A 8 -1.47 10.97 -1.41
CA THR A 8 -2.02 10.48 -0.13
C THR A 8 -1.13 9.43 0.53
N VAL A 9 -0.52 8.53 -0.26
CA VAL A 9 0.33 7.43 0.25
C VAL A 9 1.77 7.88 0.51
N SER A 10 2.29 8.82 -0.28
CA SER A 10 3.66 9.34 -0.13
C SER A 10 3.73 10.53 0.82
N GLY A 11 2.63 11.25 1.06
CA GLY A 11 2.67 12.52 1.80
C GLY A 11 3.42 13.63 1.06
N THR A 12 3.69 13.47 -0.23
CA THR A 12 4.51 14.40 -1.03
C THR A 12 3.63 15.20 -1.98
N ASN A 13 3.98 16.47 -2.25
CA ASN A 13 3.19 17.31 -3.16
C ASN A 13 3.73 17.26 -4.60
N VAL A 14 3.80 16.05 -5.19
CA VAL A 14 4.27 15.89 -6.58
C VAL A 14 3.08 16.07 -7.54
N PRO A 15 3.11 17.06 -8.44
CA PRO A 15 2.00 17.32 -9.36
C PRO A 15 1.89 16.23 -10.45
N ASP A 16 3.03 15.75 -10.96
CA ASP A 16 3.11 14.73 -12.01
C ASP A 16 3.86 13.47 -11.53
N ALA A 17 3.10 12.51 -11.00
CA ALA A 17 3.63 11.25 -10.49
C ALA A 17 4.28 10.31 -11.55
N PRO A 18 3.73 10.17 -12.77
CA PRO A 18 4.27 9.26 -13.79
C PRO A 18 5.46 9.81 -14.60
N SER A 19 5.98 11.01 -14.31
CA SER A 19 7.16 11.53 -15.02
C SER A 19 8.36 10.58 -14.88
N GLY A 20 8.97 10.27 -16.03
CA GLY A 20 10.10 9.35 -16.15
C GLY A 20 11.47 9.99 -16.00
N PHE A 21 11.57 11.33 -16.10
CA PHE A 21 12.84 12.04 -15.92
C PHE A 21 13.02 12.43 -14.45
N ARG A 22 14.09 11.92 -13.82
CA ARG A 22 14.37 12.12 -12.39
C ARG A 22 15.86 12.18 -12.14
N ALA A 23 16.28 13.20 -11.37
CA ALA A 23 17.63 13.32 -10.86
C ALA A 23 17.66 12.94 -9.38
N TYR A 24 18.65 12.15 -8.98
CA TYR A 24 18.83 11.72 -7.60
C TYR A 24 20.21 12.16 -7.13
N SER A 25 20.29 12.65 -5.89
CA SER A 25 21.57 12.77 -5.20
C SER A 25 22.13 11.37 -4.92
N GLN A 26 23.45 11.27 -4.71
CA GLN A 26 24.10 10.00 -4.37
C GLN A 26 23.46 9.34 -3.14
N GLU A 27 23.18 10.12 -2.10
CA GLU A 27 22.53 9.63 -0.88
C GLU A 27 21.10 9.12 -1.13
N ALA A 28 20.32 9.82 -1.95
CA ALA A 28 18.98 9.37 -2.33
C ALA A 28 19.03 8.07 -3.15
N ALA A 29 19.98 7.96 -4.08
CA ALA A 29 20.16 6.77 -4.90
C ALA A 29 20.58 5.54 -4.07
N LEU A 30 21.35 5.72 -2.99
CA LEU A 30 21.72 4.62 -2.09
C LEU A 30 20.53 4.10 -1.28
N ARG A 31 19.64 4.99 -0.83
CA ARG A 31 18.46 4.65 -0.03
C ARG A 31 17.34 4.02 -0.87
N LEU A 32 17.12 4.52 -2.09
CA LEU A 32 16.06 4.02 -2.96
C LEU A 32 16.38 2.60 -3.45
N THR A 33 15.42 1.69 -3.30
CA THR A 33 15.55 0.32 -3.82
C THR A 33 14.23 -0.07 -4.47
N ILE A 34 14.22 -0.20 -5.80
CA ILE A 34 13.04 -0.62 -6.57
C ILE A 34 12.89 -2.13 -6.38
N LEU A 35 11.90 -2.54 -5.60
CA LEU A 35 11.66 -3.94 -5.24
C LEU A 35 10.44 -4.51 -5.97
N THR A 36 9.49 -3.65 -6.35
CA THR A 36 8.22 -4.12 -6.88
C THR A 36 8.20 -4.08 -8.41
N ARG A 37 7.31 -4.87 -9.00
CA ARG A 37 7.00 -4.77 -10.45
C ARG A 37 6.05 -3.63 -10.76
N PHE A 38 5.71 -2.77 -9.79
CA PHE A 38 4.96 -1.56 -10.07
C PHE A 38 5.81 -0.58 -10.88
N SER A 39 5.16 0.42 -11.49
CA SER A 39 5.91 1.46 -12.19
C SER A 39 6.91 2.09 -11.22
N TYR A 40 8.20 2.01 -11.57
CA TYR A 40 9.29 2.55 -10.76
C TYR A 40 9.06 4.02 -10.38
N THR A 41 8.30 4.76 -11.20
CA THR A 41 7.93 6.16 -10.96
C THR A 41 7.05 6.35 -9.71
N LEU A 42 6.08 5.46 -9.49
CA LEU A 42 5.20 5.52 -8.31
C LEU A 42 5.95 5.01 -7.08
N GLU A 43 6.70 3.91 -7.25
CA GLU A 43 7.47 3.32 -6.16
C GLU A 43 8.50 4.29 -5.60
N THR A 44 9.25 4.98 -6.47
CA THR A 44 10.25 5.97 -6.04
C THR A 44 9.63 7.19 -5.35
N ILE A 45 8.45 7.67 -5.76
CA ILE A 45 7.76 8.77 -5.04
C ILE A 45 7.32 8.31 -3.65
N ILE A 46 6.73 7.12 -3.55
CA ILE A 46 6.22 6.62 -2.28
C ILE A 46 7.37 6.34 -1.32
N GLN A 47 8.45 5.73 -1.79
CA GLN A 47 9.65 5.53 -0.98
C GLN A 47 10.27 6.85 -0.56
N ALA A 48 10.41 7.81 -1.48
CA ALA A 48 10.94 9.13 -1.14
C ALA A 48 10.10 9.82 -0.07
N GLY A 49 8.78 9.76 -0.17
CA GLY A 49 7.88 10.26 0.86
C GLY A 49 8.04 9.57 2.22
N LYS A 50 8.04 8.23 2.26
CA LYS A 50 8.20 7.47 3.51
C LYS A 50 9.57 7.61 4.16
N LEU A 51 10.62 7.79 3.36
CA LEU A 51 11.99 7.99 3.83
C LEU A 51 12.27 9.47 4.20
N GLY A 52 11.29 10.37 4.04
CA GLY A 52 11.47 11.79 4.31
C GLY A 52 12.44 12.48 3.35
N LEU A 53 12.60 11.98 2.13
CA LEU A 53 13.45 12.61 1.11
C LEU A 53 12.75 13.84 0.53
N THR A 54 13.49 14.94 0.40
CA THR A 54 13.00 16.16 -0.24
C THR A 54 12.77 15.94 -1.74
N LEU A 55 11.55 16.21 -2.20
CA LEU A 55 11.17 16.12 -3.61
C LEU A 55 10.88 17.52 -4.15
N HIS A 56 11.59 17.93 -5.20
CA HIS A 56 11.30 19.15 -5.94
C HIS A 56 10.86 18.81 -7.37
N SER A 57 9.76 19.41 -7.81
CA SER A 57 9.29 19.31 -9.18
C SER A 57 9.69 20.59 -9.92
N VAL A 58 10.52 20.43 -10.95
CA VAL A 58 10.90 21.54 -11.83
C VAL A 58 9.97 21.49 -13.04
N PRO A 59 9.18 22.55 -13.31
CA PRO A 59 8.34 22.59 -14.49
C PRO A 59 9.23 22.66 -15.74
N ILE A 60 8.99 21.76 -16.69
CA ILE A 60 9.66 21.76 -18.00
C ILE A 60 8.58 22.03 -19.05
N ILE A 61 8.84 23.01 -19.92
CA ILE A 61 7.95 23.30 -21.05
C ILE A 61 8.17 22.20 -22.09
N THR A 62 7.14 21.41 -22.35
CA THR A 62 7.19 20.36 -23.37
C THR A 62 6.61 20.88 -24.69
N ASN A 63 7.15 20.40 -25.81
CA ASN A 63 6.60 20.71 -27.12
C ASN A 63 5.17 20.13 -27.26
N GLU A 64 4.29 20.78 -28.03
CA GLU A 64 2.91 20.33 -28.19
C GLU A 64 2.83 18.89 -28.71
N THR A 65 2.07 18.04 -28.02
CA THR A 65 1.88 16.64 -28.39
C THR A 65 0.98 16.56 -29.62
N LYS A 66 1.57 16.53 -30.83
CA LYS A 66 0.84 16.41 -32.12
C LYS A 66 0.12 15.07 -32.32
N ARG A 67 0.25 14.11 -31.40
CA ARG A 67 -0.34 12.77 -31.50
C ARG A 67 -1.27 12.52 -30.32
N PRO A 68 -2.55 12.19 -30.53
CA PRO A 68 -3.44 11.84 -29.44
C PRO A 68 -2.89 10.61 -28.70
N SER A 69 -2.83 10.73 -27.37
CA SER A 69 -2.45 9.65 -26.46
C SER A 69 -3.30 8.41 -26.76
N ARG A 70 -2.66 7.32 -27.20
CA ARG A 70 -3.30 5.99 -27.33
C ARG A 70 -3.45 5.31 -25.97
N LEU A 71 -2.96 5.93 -24.90
CA LEU A 71 -2.88 5.38 -23.55
C LEU A 71 -4.19 5.59 -22.80
N GLN A 72 -5.28 5.05 -23.35
CA GLN A 72 -6.59 4.75 -22.71
C GLN A 72 -7.76 5.57 -23.27
N ARG A 73 -8.55 4.90 -24.13
CA ARG A 73 -9.84 5.37 -24.66
C ARG A 73 -10.98 5.35 -23.64
N ASN A 74 -10.79 4.76 -22.45
CA ASN A 74 -11.90 4.51 -21.53
C ASN A 74 -11.44 4.59 -20.06
N MET A 75 -11.80 5.68 -19.37
CA MET A 75 -11.44 5.95 -17.97
C MET A 75 -11.87 4.83 -17.01
N TRP A 76 -13.02 4.19 -17.28
CA TRP A 76 -13.55 3.08 -16.48
C TRP A 76 -12.71 1.80 -16.57
N HIS A 77 -12.20 1.47 -17.76
CA HIS A 77 -11.30 0.33 -17.93
C HIS A 77 -9.95 0.59 -17.27
N PHE A 78 -9.47 1.84 -17.32
CA PHE A 78 -8.27 2.27 -16.61
C PHE A 78 -8.42 2.12 -15.10
N ILE A 79 -9.52 2.61 -14.52
CA ILE A 79 -9.75 2.57 -13.08
C ILE A 79 -9.92 1.12 -12.59
N LYS A 80 -10.65 0.25 -13.31
CA LYS A 80 -10.77 -1.16 -12.92
C LYS A 80 -9.45 -1.93 -13.05
N ALA A 81 -8.71 -1.74 -14.14
CA ALA A 81 -7.40 -2.37 -14.33
C ALA A 81 -6.36 -1.86 -13.32
N GLN A 82 -6.40 -0.57 -12.96
CA GLN A 82 -5.50 0.04 -11.98
C GLN A 82 -5.98 -0.11 -10.54
N GLY A 83 -7.24 -0.48 -10.30
CA GLY A 83 -7.81 -0.63 -8.96
C GLY A 83 -7.13 -1.76 -8.17
N GLY A 84 -6.94 -2.92 -8.81
CA GLY A 84 -6.17 -4.02 -8.22
C GLY A 84 -4.71 -3.62 -7.93
N THR A 85 -4.12 -2.81 -8.81
CA THR A 85 -2.77 -2.24 -8.63
C THR A 85 -2.73 -1.31 -7.41
N ILE A 86 -3.71 -0.43 -7.24
CA ILE A 86 -3.83 0.49 -6.10
C ILE A 86 -4.05 -0.28 -4.80
N VAL A 87 -4.95 -1.26 -4.77
CA VAL A 87 -5.19 -2.09 -3.58
C VAL A 87 -3.92 -2.85 -3.18
N ARG A 88 -3.23 -3.44 -4.15
CA ARG A 88 -1.96 -4.13 -3.91
C ARG A 88 -0.86 -3.19 -3.43
N LEU A 89 -0.82 -1.96 -3.95
CA LEU A 89 0.10 -0.91 -3.51
C LEU A 89 -0.19 -0.50 -2.06
N TYR A 90 -1.46 -0.28 -1.72
CA TYR A 90 -1.89 0.06 -0.37
C TYR A 90 -1.60 -1.08 0.61
N ALA A 91 -1.90 -2.33 0.24
CA ALA A 91 -1.56 -3.52 1.02
C ALA A 91 -0.06 -3.67 1.27
N PHE A 92 0.77 -3.29 0.29
CA PHE A 92 2.23 -3.36 0.44
C PHE A 92 2.78 -2.28 1.38
N TYR A 93 2.23 -1.07 1.33
CA TYR A 93 2.76 0.07 2.09
C TYR A 93 2.11 0.23 3.47
N GLU A 94 0.82 -0.06 3.61
CA GLU A 94 0.03 0.02 4.84
C GLU A 94 -0.82 -1.26 5.02
N PRO A 95 -0.16 -2.42 5.25
CA PRO A 95 -0.84 -3.70 5.34
C PRO A 95 -1.94 -3.72 6.40
N LEU A 96 -1.63 -3.32 7.64
CA LEU A 96 -2.58 -3.38 8.76
C LEU A 96 -3.90 -2.67 8.42
N ARG A 97 -3.84 -1.42 7.97
CA ARG A 97 -5.05 -0.65 7.58
C ARG A 97 -5.83 -1.33 6.46
N THR A 98 -5.13 -1.83 5.45
CA THR A 98 -5.76 -2.49 4.30
C THR A 98 -6.55 -3.73 4.72
N PHE A 99 -5.93 -4.60 5.52
CA PHE A 99 -6.57 -5.82 6.01
C PHE A 99 -7.65 -5.52 7.06
N THR A 100 -7.50 -4.48 7.88
CA THR A 100 -8.57 -4.03 8.79
C THR A 100 -9.81 -3.59 8.02
N TYR A 101 -9.67 -2.77 6.97
CA TYR A 101 -10.81 -2.38 6.15
C TYR A 101 -11.46 -3.57 5.42
N LEU A 102 -10.66 -4.56 5.03
CA LEU A 102 -11.17 -5.80 4.43
C LEU A 102 -11.90 -6.69 5.45
N ALA A 103 -11.39 -6.79 6.68
CA ALA A 103 -11.97 -7.59 7.75
C ALA A 103 -13.25 -6.97 8.34
N LEU A 104 -13.34 -5.63 8.35
CA LEU A 104 -14.41 -4.87 8.98
C LEU A 104 -15.83 -5.33 8.60
N PRO A 105 -16.21 -5.49 7.32
CA PRO A 105 -17.57 -5.95 6.98
C PRO A 105 -17.88 -7.34 7.53
N PHE A 106 -16.92 -8.27 7.51
CA PHE A 106 -17.10 -9.62 8.04
C PHE A 106 -17.25 -9.62 9.56
N LEU A 107 -16.43 -8.82 10.25
CA LEU A 107 -16.51 -8.66 11.70
C LEU A 107 -17.84 -8.02 12.10
N LEU A 108 -18.29 -6.97 11.41
CA LEU A 108 -19.54 -6.28 11.71
C LEU A 108 -20.77 -7.16 11.45
N VAL A 109 -20.82 -7.91 10.34
CA VAL A 109 -21.93 -8.83 10.05
C VAL A 109 -21.92 -9.99 11.06
N GLY A 110 -20.75 -10.57 11.34
CA GLY A 110 -20.60 -11.61 12.36
C GLY A 110 -21.06 -11.15 13.74
N LEU A 111 -20.57 -10.00 14.22
CA LEU A 111 -21.01 -9.38 15.47
C LEU A 111 -22.50 -9.06 15.47
N GLY A 112 -23.03 -8.54 14.36
CA GLY A 112 -24.45 -8.20 14.24
C GLY A 112 -25.37 -9.42 14.41
N THR A 113 -25.01 -10.55 13.80
CA THR A 113 -25.77 -11.81 13.98
C THR A 113 -25.68 -12.35 15.42
N TRP A 114 -24.50 -12.23 16.05
CA TRP A 114 -24.30 -12.59 17.44
C TRP A 114 -25.11 -11.71 18.40
N LEU A 115 -25.08 -10.40 18.20
CA LEU A 115 -25.84 -9.43 19.00
C LEU A 115 -27.35 -9.65 18.85
N ARG A 116 -27.83 -9.86 17.62
CA ARG A 116 -29.23 -10.20 17.34
C ARG A 116 -29.65 -11.47 18.10
N PHE A 117 -28.83 -12.52 18.08
CA PHE A 117 -29.10 -13.75 18.83
C PHE A 117 -29.19 -13.49 20.34
N LEU A 118 -28.25 -12.71 20.88
CA LEU A 118 -28.17 -12.41 22.31
C LEU A 118 -29.39 -11.60 22.80
N LEU A 119 -29.84 -10.62 22.01
CA LEU A 119 -31.04 -9.84 22.32
C LEU A 119 -32.30 -10.70 22.37
N ILE A 120 -32.51 -11.56 21.36
CA ILE A 120 -33.69 -12.43 21.27
C ILE A 120 -33.68 -13.49 22.39
N TYR A 121 -32.50 -14.02 22.70
CA TYR A 121 -32.31 -14.96 23.79
C TYR A 121 -32.71 -14.37 25.16
N LEU A 122 -32.37 -13.10 25.40
CA LEU A 122 -32.74 -12.40 26.62
C LEU A 122 -34.22 -11.99 26.67
N SER A 123 -34.85 -11.68 25.52
CA SER A 123 -36.23 -11.16 25.48
C SER A 123 -37.30 -12.24 25.45
N GLU A 124 -37.11 -13.30 24.67
CA GLU A 124 -38.17 -14.30 24.39
C GLU A 124 -37.91 -15.66 25.06
N GLY A 125 -36.75 -15.86 25.68
CA GLY A 125 -36.43 -17.08 26.43
C GLY A 125 -36.41 -18.37 25.61
N GLY A 126 -36.46 -18.29 24.27
CA GLY A 126 -36.63 -19.41 23.36
C GLY A 126 -35.62 -19.43 22.18
N TYR A 127 -35.25 -20.63 21.75
CA TYR A 127 -34.20 -20.90 20.75
C TYR A 127 -34.72 -21.11 19.31
N THR A 128 -36.02 -21.02 19.07
CA THR A 128 -36.65 -21.58 17.88
C THR A 128 -36.29 -20.80 16.60
N GLY A 129 -35.36 -21.34 15.80
CA GLY A 129 -35.07 -20.90 14.43
C GLY A 129 -33.79 -20.08 14.22
N LEU A 130 -33.04 -19.72 15.29
CA LEU A 130 -31.87 -18.84 15.15
C LEU A 130 -30.53 -19.55 14.91
N LEU A 131 -30.46 -20.86 15.16
CA LEU A 131 -29.21 -21.65 15.07
C LEU A 131 -28.51 -21.50 13.72
N GLN A 132 -29.25 -21.53 12.60
CA GLN A 132 -28.65 -21.38 11.26
C GLN A 132 -28.01 -20.00 11.05
N SER A 133 -28.68 -18.94 11.50
CA SER A 133 -28.15 -17.57 11.39
C SER A 133 -26.92 -17.36 12.28
N LEU A 134 -26.89 -18.01 13.45
CA LEU A 134 -25.75 -17.98 14.38
C LEU A 134 -24.55 -18.75 13.82
N THR A 135 -24.75 -19.91 13.19
CA THR A 135 -23.67 -20.66 12.55
C THR A 135 -23.03 -19.86 11.41
N ILE A 136 -23.83 -19.25 10.55
CA ILE A 136 -23.33 -18.37 9.47
C ILE A 136 -22.58 -17.17 10.06
N GLY A 137 -23.17 -16.55 11.09
CA GLY A 137 -22.57 -15.46 11.84
C GLY A 137 -21.19 -15.77 12.41
N THR A 138 -21.07 -16.94 13.03
CA THR A 138 -19.82 -17.44 13.62
C THR A 138 -18.78 -17.70 12.54
N GLY A 139 -19.17 -18.30 11.41
CA GLY A 139 -18.29 -18.49 10.26
C GLY A 139 -17.74 -17.16 9.71
N LEU A 140 -18.63 -16.18 9.50
CA LEU A 140 -18.22 -14.84 9.03
C LEU A 140 -17.31 -14.14 10.04
N PHE A 141 -17.60 -14.26 11.34
CA PHE A 141 -16.78 -13.67 12.39
C PHE A 141 -15.36 -14.27 12.41
N ILE A 142 -15.25 -15.61 12.33
CA ILE A 142 -13.96 -16.31 12.26
C ILE A 142 -13.17 -15.83 11.03
N VAL A 143 -13.81 -15.76 9.85
CA VAL A 143 -13.16 -15.24 8.63
C VAL A 143 -12.66 -13.81 8.83
N GLY A 144 -13.47 -12.93 9.45
CA GLY A 144 -13.06 -11.56 9.76
C GLY A 144 -11.83 -11.50 10.68
N VAL A 145 -11.80 -12.33 11.74
CA VAL A 145 -10.66 -12.43 12.65
C VAL A 145 -9.41 -12.95 11.94
N LEU A 146 -9.54 -13.96 11.07
CA LEU A 146 -8.41 -14.49 10.28
C LEU A 146 -7.83 -13.43 9.34
N ILE A 147 -8.67 -12.67 8.65
CA ILE A 147 -8.22 -11.56 7.79
C ILE A 147 -7.46 -10.51 8.63
N LEU A 148 -7.94 -10.19 9.83
CA LEU A 148 -7.27 -9.25 10.73
C LEU A 148 -5.91 -9.79 11.20
N MET A 149 -5.82 -11.07 11.57
CA MET A 149 -4.55 -11.73 11.91
C MET A 149 -3.54 -11.68 10.75
N LEU A 150 -3.99 -11.95 9.52
CA LEU A 150 -3.14 -11.81 8.32
C LEU A 150 -2.64 -10.36 8.16
N GLY A 151 -3.48 -9.38 8.50
CA GLY A 151 -3.09 -7.96 8.52
C GLY A 151 -1.95 -7.66 9.49
N VAL A 152 -2.01 -8.22 10.71
CA VAL A 152 -0.95 -8.08 11.71
C VAL A 152 0.35 -8.75 11.25
N LEU A 153 0.27 -9.97 10.71
CA LEU A 153 1.43 -10.67 10.15
C LEU A 153 2.08 -9.88 9.01
N ALA A 154 1.27 -9.35 8.10
CA ALA A 154 1.76 -8.53 7.00
C ALA A 154 2.45 -7.24 7.49
N ASP A 155 1.98 -6.63 8.58
CA ASP A 155 2.63 -5.46 9.19
C ASP A 155 4.00 -5.79 9.80
N ILE A 156 4.11 -6.93 10.50
CA ILE A 156 5.39 -7.40 11.05
C ILE A 156 6.39 -7.67 9.92
N ILE A 157 5.95 -8.33 8.84
CA ILE A 157 6.79 -8.58 7.66
C ILE A 157 7.24 -7.27 7.03
N ASN A 158 6.36 -6.27 6.93
CA ASN A 158 6.71 -4.95 6.39
C ASN A 158 7.76 -4.24 7.25
N LYS A 159 7.69 -4.34 8.58
CA LYS A 159 8.73 -3.83 9.49
C LYS A 159 10.05 -4.56 9.32
N HIS A 160 10.02 -5.90 9.20
CA HIS A 160 11.22 -6.69 8.93
C HIS A 160 11.88 -6.28 7.62
N ARG A 161 11.10 -6.07 6.55
CA ARG A 161 11.59 -5.57 5.26
C ARG A 161 12.27 -4.20 5.40
N GLN A 162 11.70 -3.28 6.18
CA GLN A 162 12.32 -1.96 6.41
C GLN A 162 13.68 -2.08 7.08
N LEU A 163 13.82 -2.96 8.08
CA LEU A 163 15.11 -3.24 8.71
C LEU A 163 16.12 -3.80 7.72
N THR A 164 15.71 -4.73 6.86
CA THR A 164 16.58 -5.29 5.82
C THR A 164 17.01 -4.24 4.80
N GLN A 165 16.11 -3.31 4.44
CA GLN A 165 16.45 -2.19 3.54
C GLN A 165 17.48 -1.24 4.17
N GLU A 166 17.36 -0.95 5.47
CA GLU A 166 18.33 -0.15 6.20
C GLU A 166 19.70 -0.84 6.28
N THR A 167 19.73 -2.15 6.52
CA THR A 167 20.97 -2.95 6.47
C THR A 167 21.63 -2.89 5.10
N LEU A 168 20.83 -3.06 4.03
CA LEU A 168 21.34 -2.97 2.65
C LEU A 168 21.89 -1.58 2.35
N TYR A 169 21.24 -0.51 2.81
CA TYR A 169 21.75 0.85 2.67
C TYR A 169 23.11 1.02 3.33
N ARG A 170 23.28 0.54 4.57
CA ARG A 170 24.56 0.60 5.29
C ARG A 170 25.67 -0.18 4.57
N LEU A 171 25.36 -1.36 4.04
CA LEU A 171 26.30 -2.17 3.27
C LEU A 171 26.77 -1.43 2.00
N LYS A 172 25.83 -0.91 1.20
CA LYS A 172 26.15 -0.13 -0.01
C LYS A 172 27.02 1.09 0.32
N LYS A 173 26.77 1.75 1.45
CA LYS A 173 27.54 2.91 1.91
C LYS A 173 28.98 2.53 2.26
N LEU A 174 29.17 1.41 2.96
CA LEU A 174 30.50 0.89 3.29
C LEU A 174 31.29 0.51 2.03
N GLU A 175 30.67 -0.21 1.09
CA GLU A 175 31.30 -0.58 -0.19
C GLU A 175 31.71 0.65 -1.00
N LEU A 176 30.87 1.70 -1.01
CA LEU A 176 31.18 2.94 -1.70
C LEU A 176 32.37 3.68 -1.06
N GLN A 177 32.42 3.75 0.27
CA GLN A 177 33.54 4.34 1.00
C GLN A 177 34.85 3.59 0.72
N GLN A 178 34.82 2.26 0.76
CA GLN A 178 35.97 1.41 0.43
C GLN A 178 36.44 1.64 -1.00
N LYS A 179 35.51 1.73 -1.96
CA LYS A 179 35.84 2.00 -3.37
C LYS A 179 36.47 3.38 -3.57
N ASN A 180 36.04 4.38 -2.81
CA ASN A 180 36.64 5.72 -2.87
C ASN A 180 38.06 5.72 -2.27
N ALA A 181 38.27 5.06 -1.13
CA ALA A 181 39.59 4.92 -0.52
C ALA A 181 40.59 4.25 -1.47
N ASN A 182 40.19 3.18 -2.16
CA ASN A 182 41.03 2.50 -3.16
C ASN A 182 41.32 3.32 -4.43
N ARG A 183 40.58 4.40 -4.68
CA ARG A 183 40.84 5.32 -5.81
C ARG A 183 41.81 6.43 -5.45
N GLU A 184 41.97 6.71 -4.16
CA GLU A 184 42.85 7.75 -3.63
C GLU A 184 44.26 7.22 -3.28
N SER A 185 44.42 5.89 -3.21
CA SER A 185 45.70 5.17 -3.07
C SER A 185 46.33 4.83 -4.43
#